data_AF-A0AAU5TFL1-F1
#
_entry.id   AF-A0AAU5TFL1-F1
#
_cell.length_a   1.000
_cell.length_b   1.000
_cell.length_c   1.000
_cell.angle_alpha   90.00
_cell.angle_beta   90.00
_cell.angle_gamma   90.00
#
_symmetry.space_group_name_H-M   'P 1'
#
loop_
_entity.id
_entity.type
_entity.pdbx_description
1 polymer ?
#
loop_
_entity_poly.entity_id
_entity_poly.type
_entity_poly.pdbx_seq_one_letter_code
_entity_poly.pdbx_strand_id
1 'polypeptide(L)'
;MTAASLPTVPVLHSEWIKIRSARAALGSLIAVLLTTAGVTVLVTGALGAGQEDALGDDRLAAAFYGINLGQIAAVAFGATAFAGEFRDGALRVSLTAVPDRSRLYLSKTAVVAVLALLVGEITGVAAFAAGQSLMGERALGMGDPGVLRAVFGSGVYLMLIALLSAGLTALVRSGTLVMSLLIPFLLILPFVIGQVAGGAGQFMPDRAGQLVMRTDAEGALGPWSGLGVAAVWSLAALGAGWLAVRRRAA
;
A
#
# COMPACT_ATOMS: atom_id res chain seq x y z
N MET A 1 37.21 10.78 -20.34
CA MET A 1 36.82 9.62 -19.49
C MET A 1 35.31 9.51 -19.51
N THR A 2 34.76 8.64 -20.35
CA THR A 2 33.34 8.36 -20.44
C THR A 2 32.90 7.63 -19.17
N ALA A 3 32.05 8.25 -18.36
CA ALA A 3 31.46 7.61 -17.20
C ALA A 3 30.66 6.39 -17.68
N ALA A 4 31.23 5.19 -17.52
CA ALA A 4 30.49 3.96 -17.70
C ALA A 4 29.31 4.01 -16.72
N SER A 5 28.10 4.16 -17.24
CA SER A 5 26.90 4.20 -16.42
C SER A 5 26.86 2.89 -15.62
N LEU A 6 27.03 2.96 -14.30
CA LEU A 6 26.95 1.78 -13.44
C LEU A 6 25.65 1.01 -13.76
N PRO A 7 25.71 -0.29 -14.04
CA PRO A 7 24.53 -1.05 -14.44
C PRO A 7 23.44 -0.95 -13.36
N THR A 8 22.17 -0.90 -13.77
CA THR A 8 21.02 -0.71 -12.87
C THR A 8 20.84 -1.90 -11.91
N VAL A 9 21.30 -3.08 -12.31
CA VAL A 9 21.20 -4.33 -11.55
C VAL A 9 21.91 -4.26 -10.19
N PRO A 10 23.19 -3.83 -10.09
CA PRO A 10 23.83 -3.60 -8.79
C PRO A 10 23.07 -2.66 -7.85
N VAL A 11 22.44 -1.61 -8.38
CA VAL A 11 21.67 -0.64 -7.58
C VAL A 11 20.42 -1.31 -7.01
N LEU A 12 19.68 -2.06 -7.85
CA LEU A 12 18.52 -2.84 -7.41
C LEU A 12 18.90 -3.88 -6.35
N HIS A 13 20.01 -4.58 -6.54
CA HIS A 13 20.49 -5.58 -5.59
C HIS A 13 20.89 -4.95 -4.25
N SER A 14 21.53 -3.77 -4.27
CA SER A 14 21.84 -3.01 -3.06
C SER A 14 20.57 -2.59 -2.31
N GLU A 15 19.57 -2.08 -3.02
CA GLU A 15 18.29 -1.68 -2.41
C GLU A 15 17.53 -2.87 -1.82
N TRP A 16 17.58 -4.04 -2.47
CA TRP A 16 17.05 -5.29 -1.93
C TRP A 16 17.71 -5.66 -0.60
N ILE A 17 19.05 -5.62 -0.55
CA ILE A 17 19.80 -5.91 0.69
C ILE A 17 19.41 -4.92 1.79
N LYS A 18 19.33 -3.62 1.49
CA LYS A 18 18.95 -2.59 2.47
C LYS A 18 17.60 -2.89 3.10
N ILE A 19 16.58 -3.19 2.30
CA ILE A 19 15.24 -3.50 2.81
C ILE A 19 15.27 -4.78 3.65
N ARG A 20 15.97 -5.82 3.18
CA ARG A 20 16.12 -7.08 3.91
C ARG A 20 16.90 -6.93 5.23
N SER A 21 17.86 -6.03 5.31
CA SER A 21 18.65 -5.81 6.54
C SER A 21 17.95 -4.86 7.51
N ALA A 22 17.06 -3.99 7.02
CA ALA A 22 16.30 -3.06 7.84
C ALA A 22 15.14 -3.78 8.55
N ARG A 23 15.36 -4.16 9.83
CA ARG A 23 14.34 -4.82 10.67
C ARG A 23 12.99 -4.11 10.68
N ALA A 24 12.97 -2.77 10.63
CA ALA A 24 11.73 -2.00 10.59
C ALA A 24 10.99 -2.14 9.24
N ALA A 25 11.72 -2.19 8.12
CA ALA A 25 11.13 -2.39 6.80
C ALA A 25 10.63 -3.83 6.61
N LEU A 26 11.45 -4.83 7.01
CA LEU A 26 10.98 -6.22 7.01
C LEU A 26 9.81 -6.44 7.96
N GLY A 27 9.87 -5.89 9.17
CA GLY A 27 8.83 -6.04 10.18
C GLY A 27 7.50 -5.44 9.73
N SER A 28 7.52 -4.25 9.11
CA SER A 28 6.31 -3.65 8.54
C SER A 28 5.78 -4.40 7.32
N LEU A 29 6.66 -4.93 6.48
CA LEU A 29 6.27 -5.78 5.35
C LEU A 29 5.58 -7.07 5.83
N ILE A 30 6.14 -7.75 6.84
CA ILE A 30 5.50 -8.92 7.47
C ILE A 30 4.18 -8.52 8.15
N ALA A 31 4.14 -7.34 8.78
CA ALA A 31 2.93 -6.85 9.42
C ALA A 31 1.79 -6.64 8.42
N VAL A 32 2.04 -6.33 7.15
CA VAL A 32 0.98 -6.26 6.10
C VAL A 32 0.22 -7.58 6.05
N LEU A 33 0.92 -8.69 5.96
CA LEU A 33 0.32 -10.02 5.93
C LEU A 33 -0.37 -10.35 7.25
N LEU A 34 0.35 -10.23 8.37
CA LEU A 34 -0.14 -10.67 9.67
C LEU A 34 -1.35 -9.86 10.15
N THR A 35 -1.34 -8.54 9.98
CA THR A 35 -2.46 -7.70 10.39
C THR A 35 -3.67 -7.92 9.50
N THR A 36 -3.49 -8.03 8.17
CA THR A 36 -4.61 -8.29 7.26
C THR A 36 -5.24 -9.65 7.52
N ALA A 37 -4.45 -10.71 7.50
CA ALA A 37 -4.94 -12.07 7.67
C ALA A 37 -5.49 -12.26 9.09
N GLY A 38 -4.77 -11.79 10.11
CA GLY A 38 -5.20 -11.89 11.51
C GLY A 38 -6.51 -11.16 11.77
N VAL A 39 -6.66 -9.93 11.27
CA VAL A 39 -7.92 -9.17 11.43
C VAL A 39 -9.05 -9.83 10.65
N THR A 40 -8.79 -10.36 9.45
CA THR A 40 -9.81 -11.09 8.69
C THR A 40 -10.30 -12.31 9.47
N VAL A 41 -9.39 -13.13 10.01
CA VAL A 41 -9.74 -14.28 10.85
C VAL A 41 -10.53 -13.85 12.09
N LEU A 42 -10.08 -12.82 12.80
CA LEU A 42 -10.75 -12.34 14.01
C LEU A 42 -12.16 -11.82 13.72
N VAL A 43 -12.32 -11.04 12.66
CA VAL A 43 -13.60 -10.44 12.28
C VAL A 43 -14.56 -11.50 11.76
N THR A 44 -14.14 -12.36 10.83
CA THR A 44 -14.99 -13.43 10.31
C THR A 44 -15.32 -14.45 11.40
N GLY A 45 -14.37 -14.81 12.27
CA GLY A 45 -14.59 -15.72 13.39
C GLY A 45 -15.51 -15.14 14.48
N ALA A 46 -15.42 -13.84 14.77
CA ALA A 46 -16.30 -13.19 15.74
C ALA A 46 -17.73 -13.00 15.20
N LEU A 47 -17.88 -12.72 13.90
CA LEU A 47 -19.17 -12.39 13.29
C LEU A 47 -19.89 -13.61 12.68
N GLY A 48 -19.19 -14.72 12.47
CA GLY A 48 -19.75 -15.97 11.95
C GLY A 48 -20.79 -16.65 12.85
N ALA A 49 -21.00 -16.15 14.07
CA ALA A 49 -22.06 -16.60 14.97
C ALA A 49 -23.14 -15.52 15.15
N GLY A 50 -24.01 -15.35 14.16
CA GLY A 50 -25.31 -14.65 14.32
C GLY A 50 -25.30 -13.12 14.22
N GLN A 51 -24.23 -12.49 13.71
CA GLN A 51 -24.17 -11.04 13.47
C GLN A 51 -23.95 -10.72 11.98
N GLU A 52 -24.76 -11.36 11.14
CA GLU A 52 -24.63 -11.34 9.67
C GLU A 52 -24.79 -9.94 9.04
N ASP A 53 -25.54 -9.05 9.68
CA ASP A 53 -25.76 -7.67 9.21
C ASP A 53 -24.60 -6.72 9.53
N ALA A 54 -23.65 -7.10 10.41
CA ALA A 54 -22.65 -6.19 10.94
C ALA A 54 -21.58 -5.74 9.91
N LEU A 55 -21.32 -6.54 8.87
CA LEU A 55 -20.39 -6.20 7.78
C LEU A 55 -21.11 -5.70 6.51
N GLY A 56 -22.44 -5.60 6.55
CA GLY A 56 -23.27 -5.31 5.38
C GLY A 56 -23.41 -6.50 4.42
N ASP A 57 -24.23 -6.31 3.38
CA ASP A 57 -24.58 -7.36 2.43
C ASP A 57 -23.46 -7.71 1.43
N ASP A 58 -22.45 -6.85 1.29
CA ASP A 58 -21.33 -7.07 0.37
C ASP A 58 -20.36 -8.14 0.91
N ARG A 59 -20.57 -9.38 0.47
CA ARG A 59 -19.76 -10.56 0.82
C ARG A 59 -18.28 -10.39 0.46
N LEU A 60 -17.96 -9.67 -0.61
CA LEU A 60 -16.59 -9.44 -1.05
C LEU A 60 -15.90 -8.42 -0.14
N ALA A 61 -16.59 -7.32 0.19
CA ALA A 61 -16.06 -6.32 1.13
C ALA A 61 -15.81 -6.93 2.52
N ALA A 62 -16.71 -7.80 2.97
CA ALA A 62 -16.56 -8.56 4.22
C ALA A 62 -15.33 -9.48 4.19
N ALA A 63 -15.10 -10.21 3.10
CA ALA A 63 -13.97 -11.13 2.95
C ALA A 63 -12.60 -10.42 2.97
N PHE A 64 -12.55 -9.16 2.53
CA PHE A 64 -11.33 -8.35 2.48
C PHE A 64 -11.25 -7.29 3.58
N TYR A 65 -12.10 -7.37 4.61
CA TYR A 65 -12.19 -6.35 5.65
C TYR A 65 -10.85 -6.06 6.35
N GLY A 66 -10.01 -7.08 6.55
CA GLY A 66 -8.69 -6.94 7.16
C GLY A 66 -7.74 -5.99 6.41
N ILE A 67 -7.99 -5.72 5.12
CA ILE A 67 -7.19 -4.77 4.32
C ILE A 67 -7.24 -3.36 4.92
N ASN A 68 -8.31 -3.00 5.64
CA ASN A 68 -8.41 -1.71 6.33
C ASN A 68 -7.30 -1.50 7.37
N LEU A 69 -6.79 -2.59 7.95
CA LEU A 69 -5.68 -2.58 8.89
C LEU A 69 -4.36 -2.88 8.17
N GLY A 70 -4.40 -3.77 7.16
CA GLY A 70 -3.27 -4.06 6.28
C GLY A 70 -2.66 -2.84 5.62
N GLN A 71 -3.50 -1.90 5.17
CA GLN A 71 -3.04 -0.64 4.56
C GLN A 71 -2.20 0.22 5.53
N ILE A 72 -2.44 0.13 6.84
CA ILE A 72 -1.66 0.87 7.85
C ILE A 72 -0.23 0.30 7.91
N ALA A 73 -0.11 -1.03 7.87
CA ALA A 73 1.18 -1.69 7.77
C ALA A 73 1.87 -1.38 6.42
N ALA A 74 1.10 -1.26 5.32
CA ALA A 74 1.63 -0.84 4.02
C ALA A 74 2.15 0.61 4.05
N VAL A 75 1.43 1.52 4.71
CA VAL A 75 1.91 2.88 4.99
C VAL A 75 3.21 2.83 5.78
N ALA A 76 3.28 2.00 6.83
CA ALA A 76 4.47 1.87 7.65
C ALA A 76 5.65 1.31 6.84
N PHE A 77 5.42 0.34 5.95
CA PHE A 77 6.44 -0.20 5.06
C PHE A 77 6.99 0.86 4.12
N GLY A 78 6.12 1.56 3.39
CA GLY A 78 6.54 2.63 2.47
C GLY A 78 7.36 3.71 3.18
N ALA A 79 6.91 4.12 4.37
CA ALA A 79 7.58 5.14 5.16
C ALA A 79 8.93 4.65 5.72
N THR A 80 9.01 3.46 6.31
CA THR A 80 10.28 2.93 6.84
C THR A 80 11.29 2.65 5.74
N ALA A 81 10.86 2.14 4.59
CA ALA A 81 11.73 1.84 3.45
C ALA A 81 12.43 3.11 2.90
N PHE A 82 11.74 4.25 2.86
CA PHE A 82 12.30 5.52 2.41
C PHE A 82 12.97 6.34 3.51
N ALA A 83 12.46 6.28 4.75
CA ALA A 83 13.03 7.01 5.88
C ALA A 83 14.49 6.61 6.17
N GLY A 84 14.88 5.37 5.85
CA GLY A 84 16.25 4.89 5.99
C GLY A 84 17.29 5.72 5.22
N GLU A 85 16.92 6.38 4.12
CA GLU A 85 17.85 7.24 3.37
C GLU A 85 18.11 8.57 4.08
N PHE A 86 17.17 9.04 4.91
CA PHE A 86 17.29 10.35 5.57
C PHE A 86 17.89 10.26 6.98
N ARG A 87 18.07 9.04 7.49
CA ARG A 87 18.69 8.80 8.79
C ARG A 87 20.22 8.89 8.68
N ASP A 88 20.85 9.58 9.61
CA ASP A 88 22.32 9.68 9.78
C ASP A 88 23.09 10.04 8.49
N GLY A 89 22.45 10.77 7.57
CA GLY A 89 23.06 11.14 6.30
C GLY A 89 23.26 9.98 5.31
N ALA A 90 22.57 8.84 5.47
CA ALA A 90 22.67 7.67 4.61
C ALA A 90 22.53 7.98 3.11
N LEU A 91 21.67 8.95 2.74
CA LEU A 91 21.51 9.41 1.37
C LEU A 91 22.83 9.93 0.78
N ARG A 92 23.68 10.60 1.56
CA ARG A 92 24.99 11.08 1.09
C ARG A 92 25.89 9.89 0.75
N VAL A 93 25.86 8.83 1.56
CA VAL A 93 26.62 7.59 1.33
C VAL A 93 26.09 6.85 0.09
N SER A 94 24.77 6.75 -0.08
CA SER A 94 24.19 6.16 -1.29
C SER A 94 24.61 6.93 -2.55
N LEU A 95 24.71 8.26 -2.47
CA LEU A 95 25.08 9.11 -3.61
C LEU A 95 26.58 9.15 -3.92
N THR A 96 27.47 8.78 -2.99
CA THR A 96 28.88 8.57 -3.33
C THR A 96 29.07 7.30 -4.15
N ALA A 97 28.25 6.27 -3.91
CA ALA A 97 28.27 5.03 -4.68
C ALA A 97 27.50 5.14 -6.01
N VAL A 98 26.36 5.84 -6.02
CA VAL A 98 25.51 6.04 -7.22
C VAL A 98 25.23 7.54 -7.38
N PRO A 99 26.05 8.28 -8.16
CA PRO A 99 25.92 9.74 -8.27
C PRO A 99 24.64 10.19 -9.00
N ASP A 100 24.00 9.29 -9.75
CA ASP A 100 22.72 9.53 -10.40
C ASP A 100 21.54 9.38 -9.41
N ARG A 101 21.09 10.53 -8.90
CA ARG A 101 19.98 10.63 -7.93
C ARG A 101 18.68 10.05 -8.46
N SER A 102 18.39 10.21 -9.75
CA SER A 102 17.14 9.72 -10.34
C SER A 102 17.19 8.21 -10.45
N ARG A 103 18.33 7.64 -10.86
CA ARG A 103 18.54 6.20 -10.90
C ARG A 103 18.43 5.57 -9.52
N LEU A 104 19.03 6.16 -8.49
CA LEU A 104 18.91 5.67 -7.11
C LEU A 104 17.45 5.69 -6.64
N TYR A 105 16.76 6.82 -6.84
CA TYR A 105 15.35 6.98 -6.44
C TYR A 105 14.43 5.99 -7.15
N LEU A 106 14.54 5.86 -8.46
CA LEU A 106 13.70 4.95 -9.26
C LEU A 106 14.01 3.49 -8.94
N SER A 107 15.29 3.12 -8.75
CA SER A 107 15.66 1.76 -8.36
C SER A 107 15.06 1.38 -7.01
N LYS A 108 15.17 2.27 -6.01
CA LYS A 108 14.55 2.06 -4.69
C LYS A 108 13.04 1.96 -4.78
N THR A 109 12.40 2.86 -5.52
CA THR A 109 10.96 2.84 -5.75
C THR A 109 10.51 1.52 -6.39
N ALA A 110 11.26 1.02 -7.38
CA ALA A 110 10.98 -0.25 -8.03
C ALA A 110 11.08 -1.45 -7.08
N VAL A 111 12.12 -1.51 -6.24
CA VAL A 111 12.26 -2.58 -5.24
C VAL A 111 11.13 -2.52 -4.21
N VAL A 112 10.76 -1.33 -3.74
CA VAL A 112 9.62 -1.15 -2.82
C VAL A 112 8.31 -1.57 -3.47
N ALA A 113 8.08 -1.18 -4.74
CA ALA A 113 6.88 -1.57 -5.49
C ALA A 113 6.78 -3.09 -5.64
N VAL A 114 7.85 -3.75 -6.07
CA VAL A 114 7.87 -5.21 -6.27
C VAL A 114 7.65 -5.94 -4.96
N LEU A 115 8.32 -5.54 -3.87
CA LEU A 115 8.14 -6.15 -2.56
C LEU A 115 6.72 -5.97 -2.01
N ALA A 116 6.18 -4.74 -2.10
CA ALA A 116 4.83 -4.45 -1.65
C ALA A 116 3.78 -5.20 -2.47
N LEU A 117 4.00 -5.34 -3.79
CA LEU A 117 3.11 -6.10 -4.67
C LEU A 117 3.15 -7.59 -4.33
N LEU A 118 4.32 -8.20 -4.24
CA LEU A 118 4.46 -9.63 -3.93
C LEU A 118 3.81 -9.96 -2.58
N VAL A 119 4.10 -9.17 -1.55
CA VAL A 119 3.52 -9.39 -0.23
C VAL A 119 2.03 -9.03 -0.21
N GLY A 120 1.62 -8.01 -0.94
CA GLY A 120 0.22 -7.64 -1.12
C GLY A 120 -0.60 -8.77 -1.77
N GLU A 121 -0.09 -9.40 -2.82
CA GLU A 121 -0.74 -10.54 -3.48
C GLU A 121 -0.82 -11.76 -2.55
N ILE A 122 0.28 -12.09 -1.87
CA ILE A 122 0.27 -13.16 -0.85
C ILE A 122 -0.78 -12.85 0.23
N THR A 123 -0.87 -11.58 0.63
CA THR A 123 -1.83 -11.09 1.62
C THR A 123 -3.27 -11.18 1.11
N GLY A 124 -3.53 -10.82 -0.15
CA GLY A 124 -4.85 -10.92 -0.78
C GLY A 124 -5.34 -12.37 -0.85
N VAL A 125 -4.47 -13.29 -1.28
CA VAL A 125 -4.77 -14.72 -1.30
C VAL A 125 -5.00 -15.26 0.12
N ALA A 126 -4.15 -14.89 1.08
CA ALA A 126 -4.27 -15.33 2.46
C ALA A 126 -5.54 -14.79 3.13
N ALA A 127 -5.88 -13.51 2.90
CA ALA A 127 -7.09 -12.89 3.41
C ALA A 127 -8.34 -13.57 2.84
N PHE A 128 -8.37 -13.81 1.53
CA PHE A 128 -9.46 -14.54 0.90
C PHE A 128 -9.60 -15.96 1.48
N ALA A 129 -8.52 -16.75 1.51
CA ALA A 129 -8.55 -18.11 2.03
C ALA A 129 -8.98 -18.17 3.51
N ALA A 130 -8.49 -17.24 4.32
CA ALA A 130 -8.84 -17.13 5.73
C ALA A 130 -10.29 -16.66 5.97
N GLY A 131 -10.80 -15.75 5.15
CA GLY A 131 -12.19 -15.31 5.21
C GLY A 131 -13.15 -16.43 4.77
N GLN A 132 -12.82 -17.16 3.72
CA GLN A 132 -13.70 -18.22 3.19
C GLN A 132 -13.79 -19.44 4.13
N SER A 133 -12.71 -19.80 4.83
CA SER A 133 -12.71 -20.97 5.71
C SER A 133 -13.68 -20.86 6.90
N LEU A 134 -14.10 -19.63 7.24
CA LEU A 134 -14.97 -19.33 8.37
C LEU A 134 -16.37 -18.84 7.94
N MET A 135 -16.62 -18.67 6.63
CA MET A 135 -17.88 -18.12 6.09
C MET A 135 -18.99 -19.16 5.84
N GLY A 136 -18.71 -20.47 5.99
CA GLY A 136 -19.72 -21.53 5.85
C GLY A 136 -20.46 -21.50 4.50
N GLU A 137 -21.80 -21.48 4.52
CA GLU A 137 -22.64 -21.43 3.32
C GLU A 137 -22.49 -20.12 2.51
N ARG A 138 -21.91 -19.07 3.11
CA ARG A 138 -21.60 -17.80 2.45
C ARG A 138 -20.20 -17.77 1.84
N ALA A 139 -19.49 -18.89 1.81
CA ALA A 139 -18.19 -18.96 1.14
C ALA A 139 -18.33 -18.70 -0.37
N LEU A 140 -17.48 -17.82 -0.88
CA LEU A 140 -17.28 -17.53 -2.30
C LEU A 140 -16.20 -18.46 -2.87
N GLY A 141 -16.42 -18.95 -4.08
CA GLY A 141 -15.43 -19.68 -4.85
C GLY A 141 -14.50 -18.73 -5.61
N MET A 142 -13.29 -19.19 -5.99
CA MET A 142 -12.41 -18.40 -6.87
C MET A 142 -13.05 -18.09 -8.24
N GLY A 143 -14.01 -18.91 -8.68
CA GLY A 143 -14.76 -18.69 -9.92
C GLY A 143 -15.91 -17.70 -9.80
N ASP A 144 -16.22 -17.23 -8.59
CA ASP A 144 -17.34 -16.31 -8.39
C ASP A 144 -17.00 -14.92 -8.96
N PRO A 145 -17.99 -14.21 -9.52
CA PRO A 145 -17.79 -12.90 -10.12
C PRO A 145 -17.09 -11.93 -9.15
N GLY A 146 -15.99 -11.33 -9.61
CA GLY A 146 -15.27 -10.30 -8.86
C GLY A 146 -14.22 -10.81 -7.87
N VAL A 147 -14.17 -12.12 -7.54
CA VAL A 147 -13.19 -12.66 -6.58
C VAL A 147 -11.75 -12.51 -7.06
N LEU A 148 -11.44 -12.98 -8.28
CA LEU A 148 -10.10 -12.84 -8.86
C LEU A 148 -9.66 -11.38 -8.97
N ARG A 149 -10.61 -10.50 -9.32
CA ARG A 149 -10.40 -9.05 -9.35
C ARG A 149 -10.05 -8.51 -7.97
N ALA A 150 -10.76 -8.93 -6.93
CA ALA A 150 -10.50 -8.46 -5.56
C ALA A 150 -9.19 -8.98 -5.01
N VAL A 151 -8.83 -10.24 -5.26
CA VAL A 151 -7.54 -10.82 -4.86
C VAL A 151 -6.39 -10.01 -5.47
N PHE A 152 -6.35 -9.90 -6.79
CA PHE A 152 -5.30 -9.15 -7.50
C PHE A 152 -5.36 -7.65 -7.19
N GLY A 153 -6.56 -7.09 -7.16
CA GLY A 153 -6.78 -5.68 -6.86
C GLY A 153 -6.33 -5.29 -5.45
N SER A 154 -6.47 -6.19 -4.47
CA SER A 154 -6.03 -5.96 -3.10
C SER A 154 -4.49 -5.87 -3.00
N GLY A 155 -3.76 -6.71 -3.73
CA GLY A 155 -2.30 -6.67 -3.78
C GLY A 155 -1.80 -5.39 -4.44
N VAL A 156 -2.38 -5.02 -5.59
CA VAL A 156 -2.12 -3.75 -6.27
C VAL A 156 -2.45 -2.56 -5.36
N TYR A 157 -3.58 -2.58 -4.66
CA TYR A 157 -3.97 -1.54 -3.71
C TYR A 157 -2.93 -1.34 -2.61
N LEU A 158 -2.50 -2.41 -1.94
CA LEU A 158 -1.49 -2.33 -0.87
C LEU A 158 -0.15 -1.81 -1.39
N MET A 159 0.25 -2.21 -2.61
CA MET A 159 1.41 -1.64 -3.29
C MET A 159 1.27 -0.13 -3.50
N LEU A 160 0.12 0.32 -4.00
CA LEU A 160 -0.13 1.75 -4.25
C LEU A 160 -0.09 2.57 -2.95
N ILE A 161 -0.68 2.08 -1.86
CA ILE A 161 -0.64 2.73 -0.55
C ILE A 161 0.79 2.80 0.00
N ALA A 162 1.57 1.72 -0.15
CA ALA A 162 2.99 1.74 0.23
C ALA A 162 3.78 2.77 -0.58
N LEU A 163 3.52 2.86 -1.89
CA LEU A 163 4.17 3.85 -2.77
C LEU A 163 3.76 5.29 -2.48
N LEU A 164 2.49 5.52 -2.12
CA LEU A 164 2.00 6.81 -1.67
C LEU A 164 2.78 7.28 -0.42
N SER A 165 2.88 6.39 0.58
CA SER A 165 3.65 6.65 1.80
C SER A 165 5.14 6.87 1.54
N ALA A 166 5.73 6.07 0.65
CA ALA A 166 7.13 6.21 0.22
C ALA A 166 7.40 7.57 -0.45
N GLY A 167 6.53 7.99 -1.38
CA GLY A 167 6.64 9.27 -2.08
C GLY A 167 6.53 10.46 -1.13
N LEU A 168 5.55 10.44 -0.23
CA LEU A 168 5.41 11.45 0.82
C LEU A 168 6.61 11.46 1.77
N THR A 169 7.17 10.29 2.09
CA THR A 169 8.36 10.20 2.94
C THR A 169 9.58 10.79 2.25
N ALA A 170 9.73 10.58 0.93
CA ALA A 170 10.78 11.23 0.16
C ALA A 170 10.62 12.76 0.10
N LEU A 171 9.38 13.25 0.02
CA LEU A 171 9.04 14.67 -0.01
C LEU A 171 9.37 15.36 1.33
N VAL A 172 8.92 14.77 2.45
CA VAL A 172 9.03 15.35 3.79
C VAL A 172 10.34 14.99 4.49
N ARG A 173 11.00 13.91 4.06
CA ARG A 173 12.23 13.34 4.65
C ARG A 173 12.07 12.82 6.08
N SER A 174 10.85 12.44 6.46
CA SER A 174 10.55 11.89 7.78
C SER A 174 9.46 10.84 7.69
N GLY A 175 9.81 9.58 7.97
CA GLY A 175 8.85 8.48 8.01
C GLY A 175 7.84 8.65 9.16
N THR A 176 8.29 9.13 10.31
CA THR A 176 7.43 9.37 11.48
C THR A 176 6.36 10.40 11.17
N LEU A 177 6.72 11.54 10.57
CA LEU A 177 5.75 12.58 10.20
C LEU A 177 4.72 12.05 9.19
N VAL A 178 5.16 11.27 8.20
CA VAL A 178 4.25 10.69 7.21
C VAL A 178 3.30 9.68 7.84
N MET A 179 3.78 8.78 8.69
CA MET A 179 2.90 7.84 9.40
C MET A 179 1.88 8.59 10.28
N SER A 180 2.33 9.58 11.06
CA SER A 180 1.47 10.37 11.95
C SER A 180 0.37 11.15 11.22
N LEU A 181 0.61 11.56 9.97
CA LEU A 181 -0.37 12.30 9.17
C LEU A 181 -1.20 11.41 8.25
N LEU A 182 -0.56 10.45 7.57
CA LEU A 182 -1.21 9.64 6.54
C LEU A 182 -2.17 8.62 7.14
N ILE A 183 -1.86 8.02 8.29
CA ILE A 183 -2.74 7.06 8.94
C ILE A 183 -4.09 7.70 9.32
N PRO A 184 -4.15 8.80 10.09
CA PRO A 184 -5.43 9.44 10.39
C PRO A 184 -6.08 10.04 9.14
N PHE A 185 -5.29 10.51 8.16
CA PHE A 185 -5.83 10.97 6.88
C PHE A 185 -6.61 9.86 6.16
N LEU A 186 -6.09 8.64 6.06
CA LEU A 186 -6.77 7.53 5.39
C LEU A 186 -7.94 6.97 6.23
N LEU A 187 -7.87 7.03 7.56
CA LEU A 187 -8.89 6.42 8.43
C LEU A 187 -10.06 7.36 8.75
N ILE A 188 -9.79 8.65 9.00
CA ILE A 188 -10.78 9.59 9.55
C ILE A 188 -11.35 10.48 8.46
N LEU A 189 -10.47 11.02 7.62
CA LEU A 189 -10.84 12.08 6.68
C LEU A 189 -11.92 11.67 5.66
N PRO A 190 -11.96 10.43 5.14
CA PRO A 190 -13.04 10.01 4.24
C PRO A 190 -14.42 10.05 4.88
N PHE A 191 -14.54 9.78 6.17
CA PHE A 191 -15.81 9.87 6.90
C PHE A 191 -16.24 11.33 7.03
N VAL A 192 -15.31 12.22 7.38
CA VAL A 192 -15.59 13.66 7.53
C VAL A 192 -15.96 14.29 6.19
N ILE A 193 -15.17 14.05 5.13
CA ILE A 193 -15.43 14.59 3.80
C ILE A 193 -16.69 13.98 3.18
N GLY A 194 -16.96 12.70 3.44
CA GLY A 194 -18.19 12.05 2.98
C GLY A 194 -19.46 12.72 3.51
N GLN A 195 -19.42 13.24 4.74
CA GLN A 195 -20.55 13.94 5.36
C GLN A 195 -20.67 15.41 4.91
N VAL A 196 -19.54 16.07 4.58
CA VAL A 196 -19.49 17.53 4.37
C VAL A 196 -19.45 17.93 2.88
N ALA A 197 -18.83 17.13 2.01
CA ALA A 197 -18.46 17.54 0.65
C ALA A 197 -19.12 16.70 -0.47
N GLY A 198 -20.25 16.06 -0.19
CA GLY A 198 -21.21 15.58 -1.22
C GLY A 198 -20.62 14.76 -2.38
N GLY A 199 -19.62 13.89 -2.11
CA GLY A 199 -19.06 12.98 -3.10
C GLY A 199 -17.56 13.10 -3.35
N ALA A 200 -16.87 14.14 -2.86
CA ALA A 200 -15.41 14.25 -3.02
C ALA A 200 -14.64 13.12 -2.31
N GLY A 201 -15.21 12.56 -1.23
CA GLY A 201 -14.62 11.45 -0.48
C GLY A 201 -14.42 10.18 -1.31
N GLN A 202 -15.16 10.01 -2.42
CA GLN A 202 -15.01 8.85 -3.31
C GLN A 202 -13.67 8.85 -4.08
N PHE A 203 -13.01 10.01 -4.20
CA PHE A 203 -11.72 10.17 -4.89
C PHE A 203 -10.51 10.12 -3.93
N MET A 204 -10.75 9.81 -2.64
CA MET A 204 -9.66 9.55 -1.70
C MET A 204 -8.97 8.23 -2.04
N PRO A 205 -7.64 8.13 -1.90
CA PRO A 205 -6.89 6.96 -2.35
C PRO A 205 -7.29 5.67 -1.64
N ASP A 206 -7.70 5.73 -0.37
CA ASP A 206 -8.23 4.58 0.36
C ASP A 206 -9.60 4.16 -0.19
N ARG A 207 -10.57 5.10 -0.27
CA ARG A 207 -11.94 4.80 -0.67
C ARG A 207 -12.02 4.34 -2.12
N ALA A 208 -11.37 5.09 -3.02
CA ALA A 208 -11.35 4.77 -4.44
C ALA A 208 -10.65 3.43 -4.68
N GLY A 209 -9.47 3.23 -4.09
CA GLY A 209 -8.69 2.02 -4.27
C GLY A 209 -9.39 0.76 -3.77
N GLN A 210 -10.16 0.86 -2.67
CA GLN A 210 -10.88 -0.28 -2.10
C GLN A 210 -12.13 -0.70 -2.89
N LEU A 211 -12.61 0.08 -3.86
CA LEU A 211 -13.72 -0.34 -4.75
C LEU A 211 -13.39 -1.63 -5.51
N VAL A 212 -12.11 -1.94 -5.71
CA VAL A 212 -11.68 -3.19 -6.33
C VAL A 212 -12.00 -4.44 -5.50
N MET A 213 -12.32 -4.28 -4.22
CA MET A 213 -12.67 -5.36 -3.29
C MET A 213 -14.18 -5.40 -2.98
N ARG A 214 -15.00 -4.62 -3.68
CA ARG A 214 -16.46 -4.59 -3.51
C ARG A 214 -17.19 -5.31 -4.63
N THR A 215 -18.33 -5.92 -4.32
CA THR A 215 -19.19 -6.62 -5.30
C THR A 215 -19.88 -5.59 -6.20
N ASP A 216 -20.56 -4.62 -5.60
CA ASP A 216 -21.26 -3.56 -6.29
C ASP A 216 -20.57 -2.21 -6.05
N ALA A 217 -19.87 -1.72 -7.07
CA ALA A 217 -19.33 -0.36 -7.07
C ALA A 217 -20.44 0.61 -7.50
N GLU A 218 -21.36 0.92 -6.59
CA GLU A 218 -22.38 1.94 -6.82
C GLU A 218 -21.73 3.34 -6.78
N GLY A 219 -21.67 4.02 -7.92
CA GLY A 219 -21.10 5.36 -8.03
C GLY A 219 -20.50 5.69 -9.40
N ALA A 220 -19.80 6.82 -9.49
CA ALA A 220 -19.14 7.26 -10.73
C ALA A 220 -17.85 6.49 -11.04
N LEU A 221 -17.29 5.77 -10.06
CA LEU A 221 -16.05 5.01 -10.18
C LEU A 221 -16.34 3.51 -10.10
N GLY A 222 -15.91 2.78 -11.11
CA GLY A 222 -15.82 1.32 -11.06
C GLY A 222 -14.54 0.84 -10.35
N PRO A 223 -14.41 -0.49 -10.17
CA PRO A 223 -13.27 -1.14 -9.50
C PRO A 223 -11.88 -0.70 -9.99
N TRP A 224 -11.67 -0.73 -11.31
CA TRP A 224 -10.37 -0.42 -11.92
C TRP A 224 -10.09 1.08 -11.96
N SER A 225 -11.11 1.90 -12.21
CA SER A 225 -10.98 3.36 -12.14
C SER A 225 -10.67 3.83 -10.71
N GLY A 226 -11.22 3.15 -9.70
CA GLY A 226 -10.91 3.40 -8.29
C GLY A 226 -9.43 3.17 -7.97
N LEU A 227 -8.86 2.04 -8.43
CA LEU A 227 -7.42 1.81 -8.38
C LEU A 227 -6.62 2.85 -9.19
N GLY A 228 -7.16 3.30 -10.33
CA GLY A 228 -6.57 4.37 -11.12
C GLY A 228 -6.41 5.67 -10.33
N VAL A 229 -7.43 6.05 -9.53
CA VAL A 229 -7.36 7.22 -8.65
C VAL A 229 -6.26 7.03 -7.59
N ALA A 230 -6.21 5.87 -6.93
CA ALA A 230 -5.14 5.56 -5.98
C ALA A 230 -3.75 5.63 -6.65
N ALA A 231 -3.63 5.14 -7.88
CA ALA A 231 -2.38 5.22 -8.65
C ALA A 231 -1.98 6.66 -8.97
N VAL A 232 -2.93 7.54 -9.33
CA VAL A 232 -2.65 8.97 -9.54
C VAL A 232 -2.12 9.62 -8.26
N TRP A 233 -2.72 9.33 -7.10
CA TRP A 233 -2.22 9.82 -5.81
C TRP A 233 -0.79 9.34 -5.52
N SER A 234 -0.53 8.04 -5.68
CA SER A 234 0.80 7.46 -5.45
C SER A 234 1.85 8.05 -6.41
N LEU A 235 1.52 8.19 -7.69
CA LEU A 235 2.41 8.78 -8.69
C LEU A 235 2.65 10.27 -8.44
N ALA A 236 1.64 11.02 -8.02
CA ALA A 236 1.79 12.42 -7.64
C ALA A 236 2.75 12.57 -6.44
N ALA A 237 2.59 11.73 -5.41
CA ALA A 237 3.47 11.73 -4.25
C ALA A 237 4.91 11.32 -4.61
N LEU A 238 5.09 10.28 -5.44
CA LEU A 238 6.41 9.87 -5.94
C LEU A 238 7.06 10.97 -6.78
N GLY A 239 6.30 11.61 -7.68
CA GLY A 239 6.77 12.73 -8.49
C GLY A 239 7.22 13.92 -7.63
N ALA A 240 6.42 14.29 -6.63
CA ALA A 240 6.77 15.35 -5.68
C ALA A 240 8.01 14.99 -4.86
N GLY A 241 8.10 13.74 -4.37
CA GLY A 241 9.26 13.21 -3.66
C GLY A 241 10.53 13.23 -4.52
N TRP A 242 10.45 12.77 -5.76
CA TRP A 242 11.56 12.81 -6.73
C TRP A 242 12.03 14.24 -6.98
N LEU A 243 11.11 15.17 -7.22
CA LEU A 243 11.42 16.60 -7.42
C LEU A 243 12.11 17.20 -6.18
N ALA A 244 11.65 16.86 -4.98
CA ALA A 244 12.27 17.32 -3.74
C ALA A 244 13.69 16.79 -3.55
N VAL A 245 13.94 15.51 -3.88
CA VAL A 245 15.26 14.90 -3.87
C VAL A 245 16.19 15.52 -4.93
N ARG A 246 15.66 15.87 -6.11
CA ARG A 246 16.43 16.54 -7.17
C ARG A 246 16.82 17.96 -6.79
N ARG A 247 15.87 18.78 -6.31
CA ARG A 247 16.03 20.23 -6.16
C ARG A 247 16.82 20.65 -4.91
N ARG A 248 16.66 19.97 -3.78
CA ARG A 248 17.17 20.43 -2.47
C ARG A 248 18.63 20.06 -2.18
N ALA A 249 19.50 20.17 -3.17
CA ALA A 249 20.94 20.10 -2.95
C ALA A 249 21.70 21.01 -3.93
N ALA A 250 21.21 22.25 -4.01
CA ALA A 250 22.01 23.43 -4.32
C ALA A 250 22.37 24.09 -2.98
#